data_AF-A0A2J6QS33-F1
#
_entry.id   AF-A0A2J6QS33-F1
#
_cell.length_a   1.000
_cell.length_b   1.000
_cell.length_c   1.000
_cell.angle_alpha   90.00
_cell.angle_beta   90.00
_cell.angle_gamma   90.00
#
_symmetry.space_group_name_H-M   'P 1'
#
loop_
_entity.id
_entity.type
_entity.pdbx_description
1 polymer ?
#
loop_
_entity_poly.entity_id
_entity_poly.type
_entity_poly.pdbx_seq_one_letter_code
_entity_poly.pdbx_strand_id
1 'polypeptide(L)'
;VHQFPNDTWVENIALRPNGDLLVTLATSPSLYLISPLTSSLNPTSPQTATLFHSFPPFSALLGITSTHPDQYYAIAGNLSLSPLNPGLGTYAIFSINLCTYNPSSNTGATISLLTALPSAGLLNGLTTLSAELGLLLAADSIHGAIWLINTSTGTSSVLLQEPEMFPPLNSTLPIGINGVHVLPSLKHNNTTQIYFSNTATSTFHRIPFSLTTMQPTGATETLFTGYAIDDFAIDE
;
A
#
# COMPACT_ATOMS: atom_id res chain seq x y z
N VAL A 1 0.04 -12.47 19.98
CA VAL A 1 0.06 -12.37 18.50
C VAL A 1 -1.25 -12.95 18.00
N HIS A 2 -2.00 -12.22 17.17
CA HIS A 2 -3.24 -12.73 16.57
C HIS A 2 -2.92 -13.66 15.37
N GLN A 3 -3.72 -14.70 15.17
CA GLN A 3 -3.58 -15.63 14.04
C GLN A 3 -4.90 -15.71 13.28
N PHE A 4 -4.86 -15.38 11.99
CA PHE A 4 -6.00 -15.55 11.10
C PHE A 4 -6.20 -17.02 10.72
N PRO A 5 -7.42 -17.42 10.30
CA PRO A 5 -7.65 -18.74 9.74
C PRO A 5 -6.74 -19.04 8.55
N ASN A 6 -6.52 -20.33 8.27
CA ASN A 6 -5.82 -20.77 7.07
C ASN A 6 -6.43 -20.16 5.81
N ASP A 7 -5.61 -20.04 4.77
CA ASP A 7 -5.98 -19.43 3.48
C ASP A 7 -6.31 -17.92 3.56
N THR A 8 -5.91 -17.26 4.65
CA THR A 8 -5.92 -15.79 4.75
C THR A 8 -4.56 -15.22 4.37
N TRP A 9 -4.52 -14.34 3.38
CA TRP A 9 -3.34 -13.54 3.08
C TRP A 9 -3.45 -12.19 3.78
N VAL A 10 -2.72 -12.04 4.88
CA VAL A 10 -2.50 -10.74 5.51
C VAL A 10 -1.48 -10.00 4.66
N GLU A 11 -1.88 -8.85 4.10
CA GLU A 11 -1.08 -8.13 3.13
C GLU A 11 -0.29 -7.01 3.82
N ASN A 12 -0.84 -5.82 3.97
CA ASN A 12 -0.16 -4.67 4.56
C ASN A 12 -0.72 -4.28 5.93
N ILE A 13 0.03 -3.40 6.57
CA ILE A 13 -0.20 -2.92 7.92
C ILE A 13 0.06 -1.42 8.02
N ALA A 14 -0.82 -0.69 8.71
CA ALA A 14 -0.61 0.69 9.08
C ALA A 14 -0.76 0.87 10.60
N LEU A 15 0.17 1.59 11.22
CA LEU A 15 0.15 1.88 12.65
C LEU A 15 -0.78 3.06 12.95
N ARG A 16 -1.62 2.90 13.99
CA ARG A 16 -2.40 3.99 14.57
C ARG A 16 -1.63 4.70 15.68
N PRO A 17 -1.86 6.00 15.92
CA PRO A 17 -1.20 6.74 17.00
C PRO A 17 -1.40 6.13 18.39
N ASN A 18 -2.50 5.39 18.58
CA ASN A 18 -2.81 4.71 19.84
C ASN A 18 -2.15 3.31 19.97
N GLY A 19 -1.34 2.89 19.00
CA GLY A 19 -0.66 1.60 18.99
C GLY A 19 -1.47 0.44 18.40
N ASP A 20 -2.73 0.66 18.01
CA ASP A 20 -3.48 -0.32 17.24
C ASP A 20 -3.00 -0.37 15.78
N LEU A 21 -3.31 -1.47 15.11
CA LEU A 21 -2.89 -1.74 13.74
C LEU A 21 -4.12 -1.82 12.83
N LEU A 22 -4.06 -1.17 11.69
CA LEU A 22 -4.95 -1.44 10.56
C LEU A 22 -4.29 -2.46 9.65
N VAL A 23 -5.00 -3.51 9.28
CA VAL A 23 -4.45 -4.64 8.52
C VAL A 23 -5.35 -4.95 7.33
N THR A 24 -4.77 -4.97 6.14
CA THR A 24 -5.44 -5.31 4.87
C THR A 24 -5.29 -6.80 4.57
N LEU A 25 -6.29 -7.37 3.88
CA LEU A 25 -6.26 -8.77 3.46
C LEU A 25 -6.33 -8.86 1.93
N ALA A 26 -5.43 -9.60 1.30
CA ALA A 26 -5.48 -9.83 -0.16
C ALA A 26 -6.50 -10.91 -0.57
N THR A 27 -7.02 -11.68 0.39
CA THR A 27 -7.99 -12.77 0.18
C THR A 27 -9.44 -12.37 0.45
N SER A 28 -9.67 -11.15 0.96
CA SER A 28 -11.01 -10.59 1.16
C SER A 28 -10.95 -9.06 1.17
N PRO A 29 -12.04 -8.33 0.86
CA PRO A 29 -12.04 -6.87 0.88
C PRO A 29 -12.18 -6.35 2.32
N SER A 30 -11.38 -6.84 3.25
CA SER A 30 -11.56 -6.64 4.70
C SER A 30 -10.41 -5.87 5.32
N LEU A 31 -10.73 -4.79 6.05
CA LEU A 31 -9.80 -4.07 6.88
C LEU A 31 -10.03 -4.47 8.34
N TYR A 32 -8.99 -4.95 9.01
CA TYR A 32 -9.02 -5.33 10.41
C TYR A 32 -8.35 -4.28 11.29
N LEU A 33 -8.92 -4.07 12.48
CA LEU A 33 -8.28 -3.34 13.57
C LEU A 33 -7.76 -4.37 14.58
N ILE A 34 -6.45 -4.37 14.82
CA ILE A 34 -5.79 -5.30 15.73
C ILE A 34 -5.14 -4.50 16.86
N SER A 35 -5.40 -4.89 18.11
CA SER A 35 -4.71 -4.29 19.26
C SER A 35 -3.60 -5.23 19.74
N PRO A 36 -2.31 -4.88 19.56
CA PRO A 36 -1.19 -5.72 19.98
C PRO A 36 -1.18 -5.96 21.50
N LEU A 37 -1.57 -4.95 22.28
CA LEU A 37 -1.63 -5.03 23.74
C LEU A 37 -2.67 -6.06 24.19
N THR A 38 -3.90 -5.96 23.69
CA THR A 38 -4.96 -6.96 23.96
C THR A 38 -4.54 -8.34 23.50
N SER A 39 -3.88 -8.44 22.34
CA SER A 39 -3.34 -9.68 21.78
C SER A 39 -2.20 -10.32 22.59
N SER A 40 -1.54 -9.53 23.44
CA SER A 40 -0.49 -10.00 24.35
C SER A 40 -1.06 -10.43 25.70
N LEU A 41 -1.97 -9.63 26.26
CA LEU A 41 -2.57 -9.87 27.57
C LEU A 41 -3.65 -10.95 27.54
N ASN A 42 -4.36 -11.12 26.42
CA ASN A 42 -5.44 -12.09 26.26
C ASN A 42 -5.49 -12.63 24.82
N PRO A 43 -4.55 -13.51 24.43
CA PRO A 43 -4.38 -13.96 23.04
C PRO A 43 -5.57 -14.76 22.48
N THR A 44 -6.42 -15.30 23.35
CA THR A 44 -7.65 -16.03 22.98
C THR A 44 -8.89 -15.14 22.93
N SER A 45 -8.76 -13.85 23.25
CA SER A 45 -9.88 -12.92 23.21
C SER A 45 -10.38 -12.73 21.77
N PRO A 46 -11.69 -12.77 21.51
CA PRO A 46 -12.21 -12.39 20.20
C PRO A 46 -11.98 -10.91 19.88
N GLN A 47 -11.53 -10.09 20.84
CA GLN A 47 -11.22 -8.67 20.67
C GLN A 47 -9.76 -8.42 20.22
N THR A 48 -8.96 -9.46 19.97
CA THR A 48 -7.59 -9.27 19.48
C THR A 48 -7.55 -8.69 18.07
N ALA A 49 -8.56 -9.02 17.24
CA ALA A 49 -8.73 -8.52 15.89
C ALA A 49 -10.22 -8.32 15.60
N THR A 50 -10.59 -7.10 15.23
CA THR A 50 -11.97 -6.72 14.92
C THR A 50 -12.04 -6.40 13.43
N LEU A 51 -13.01 -6.97 12.72
CA LEU A 51 -13.33 -6.51 11.37
C LEU A 51 -13.83 -5.06 11.47
N PHE A 52 -13.01 -4.13 11.02
CA PHE A 52 -13.32 -2.70 11.08
C PHE A 52 -14.29 -2.32 9.97
N HIS A 53 -13.98 -2.72 8.73
CA HIS A 53 -14.82 -2.45 7.57
C HIS A 53 -14.59 -3.47 6.46
N SER A 54 -15.59 -3.63 5.58
CA SER A 54 -15.46 -4.37 4.34
C SER A 54 -15.81 -3.48 3.14
N PHE A 55 -15.13 -3.69 2.01
CA PHE A 55 -15.22 -2.83 0.82
C PHE A 55 -15.86 -3.59 -0.36
N PRO A 56 -17.16 -3.94 -0.32
CA PRO A 56 -17.83 -4.49 -1.50
C PRO A 56 -17.94 -3.43 -2.61
N PRO A 57 -17.91 -3.81 -3.91
CA PRO A 57 -17.89 -5.18 -4.44
C PRO A 57 -16.48 -5.74 -4.68
N PHE A 58 -15.42 -5.16 -4.12
CA PHE A 58 -14.05 -5.63 -4.32
C PHE A 58 -13.81 -7.00 -3.68
N SER A 59 -12.72 -7.67 -4.04
CA SER A 59 -12.34 -8.97 -3.47
C SER A 59 -11.06 -8.94 -2.63
N ALA A 60 -10.30 -7.84 -2.66
CA ALA A 60 -9.03 -7.69 -1.94
C ALA A 60 -8.81 -6.24 -1.46
N LEU A 61 -8.07 -6.12 -0.36
CA LEU A 61 -7.35 -4.90 0.02
C LEU A 61 -5.84 -5.17 -0.03
N LEU A 62 -5.10 -4.18 -0.51
CA LEU A 62 -3.65 -4.27 -0.71
C LEU A 62 -2.97 -3.15 0.10
N GLY A 63 -1.99 -2.45 -0.47
CA GLY A 63 -1.24 -1.40 0.21
C GLY A 63 -2.11 -0.38 0.97
N ILE A 64 -1.64 -0.01 2.16
CA ILE A 64 -2.24 1.00 3.03
C ILE A 64 -1.17 1.97 3.52
N THR A 65 -1.49 3.27 3.54
CA THR A 65 -0.60 4.31 4.06
C THR A 65 -1.38 5.37 4.84
N SER A 66 -0.68 6.23 5.56
CA SER A 66 -1.24 7.39 6.25
C SER A 66 -0.54 8.68 5.87
N THR A 67 -1.29 9.77 5.71
CA THR A 67 -0.70 11.11 5.57
C THR A 67 -0.57 11.81 6.92
N HIS A 68 -1.55 11.62 7.81
CA HIS A 68 -1.62 12.25 9.12
C HIS A 68 -2.17 11.26 10.15
N PRO A 69 -2.00 11.53 11.46
CA PRO A 69 -2.63 10.76 12.52
C PRO A 69 -4.11 10.48 12.21
N ASP A 70 -4.47 9.20 12.19
CA ASP A 70 -5.83 8.72 11.93
C ASP A 70 -6.43 9.08 10.54
N GLN A 71 -5.63 9.46 9.56
CA GLN A 71 -6.04 9.60 8.16
C GLN A 71 -5.27 8.63 7.27
N TYR A 72 -5.97 7.62 6.76
CA TYR A 72 -5.41 6.52 5.98
C TYR A 72 -5.95 6.49 4.55
N TYR A 73 -5.22 5.79 3.69
CA TYR A 73 -5.61 5.47 2.33
C TYR A 73 -5.27 4.01 2.06
N ALA A 74 -6.18 3.28 1.43
CA ALA A 74 -5.99 1.87 1.11
C ALA A 74 -6.37 1.57 -0.35
N ILE A 75 -5.62 0.66 -0.96
CA ILE A 75 -5.96 0.08 -2.27
C ILE A 75 -7.04 -0.98 -2.08
N ALA A 76 -8.09 -0.89 -2.90
CA ALA A 76 -9.07 -1.95 -3.08
C ALA A 76 -9.08 -2.38 -4.56
N GLY A 77 -9.26 -3.67 -4.82
CA GLY A 77 -9.31 -4.22 -6.16
C GLY A 77 -9.88 -5.63 -6.18
N ASN A 78 -10.14 -6.14 -7.38
CA ASN A 78 -10.40 -7.56 -7.56
C ASN A 78 -9.09 -8.30 -7.80
N LEU A 79 -8.84 -9.33 -7.00
CA LEU A 79 -7.66 -10.16 -7.07
C LEU A 79 -8.06 -11.60 -6.72
N SER A 80 -7.57 -12.55 -7.52
CA SER A 80 -7.53 -13.97 -7.18
C SER A 80 -6.07 -14.39 -7.15
N LEU A 81 -5.65 -15.13 -6.12
CA LEU A 81 -4.27 -15.57 -5.96
C LEU A 81 -4.01 -16.96 -6.56
N SER A 82 -5.04 -17.80 -6.74
CA SER A 82 -4.90 -19.18 -7.24
C SER A 82 -6.11 -19.61 -8.09
N PRO A 83 -6.01 -19.57 -9.44
CA PRO A 83 -4.90 -19.00 -10.20
C PRO A 83 -4.82 -17.48 -10.03
N LEU A 84 -3.64 -16.91 -10.30
CA LEU A 84 -3.45 -15.46 -10.29
C LEU A 84 -4.36 -14.81 -11.35
N ASN A 85 -5.28 -13.96 -10.91
CA ASN A 85 -6.01 -13.04 -11.75
C ASN A 85 -5.85 -11.64 -11.14
N PRO A 86 -5.11 -10.72 -11.80
CA PRO A 86 -4.85 -9.39 -11.27
C PRO A 86 -6.06 -8.47 -11.32
N GLY A 87 -7.21 -8.88 -11.87
CA GLY A 87 -8.42 -8.04 -11.94
C GLY A 87 -8.17 -6.66 -12.57
N LEU A 88 -7.58 -6.66 -13.76
CA LEU A 88 -7.21 -5.45 -14.50
C LEU A 88 -8.35 -4.42 -14.52
N GLY A 89 -8.02 -3.17 -14.23
CA GLY A 89 -8.96 -2.04 -14.28
C GLY A 89 -10.01 -2.01 -13.18
N THR A 90 -9.88 -2.83 -12.14
CA THR A 90 -10.83 -2.84 -11.01
C THR A 90 -10.35 -2.00 -9.83
N TYR A 91 -9.17 -1.39 -9.90
CA TYR A 91 -8.52 -0.79 -8.74
C TYR A 91 -9.08 0.58 -8.36
N ALA A 92 -9.09 0.84 -7.07
CA ALA A 92 -9.49 2.10 -6.48
C ALA A 92 -8.69 2.40 -5.21
N ILE A 93 -8.57 3.68 -4.88
CA ILE A 93 -8.05 4.14 -3.58
C ILE A 93 -9.23 4.63 -2.74
N PHE A 94 -9.30 4.18 -1.50
CA PHE A 94 -10.26 4.66 -0.50
C PHE A 94 -9.57 5.55 0.52
N SER A 95 -10.23 6.65 0.89
CA SER A 95 -9.88 7.47 2.05
C SER A 95 -10.58 6.93 3.29
N ILE A 96 -9.85 6.81 4.39
CA ILE A 96 -10.32 6.25 5.66
C ILE A 96 -9.93 7.22 6.77
N ASN A 97 -10.90 7.97 7.29
CA ASN A 97 -10.71 8.93 8.37
C ASN A 97 -11.22 8.34 9.68
N LEU A 98 -10.31 8.23 10.66
CA LEU A 98 -10.54 7.70 12.00
C LEU A 98 -10.40 8.75 13.10
N CYS A 99 -10.30 10.05 12.77
CA CYS A 99 -10.01 11.11 13.74
C CYS A 99 -11.04 11.20 14.88
N THR A 100 -12.29 10.80 14.63
CA THR A 100 -13.37 10.75 15.63
C THR A 100 -13.85 9.32 15.90
N TYR A 101 -13.07 8.32 15.46
CA TYR A 101 -13.44 6.91 15.57
C TYR A 101 -13.43 6.44 17.02
N ASN A 102 -14.54 5.84 17.43
CA ASN A 102 -14.68 5.14 18.70
C ASN A 102 -14.69 3.62 18.46
N PRO A 103 -13.64 2.88 18.87
CA PRO A 103 -13.56 1.44 18.66
C PRO A 103 -14.58 0.64 19.48
N SER A 104 -15.09 1.19 20.60
CA SER A 104 -16.05 0.47 21.45
C SER A 104 -17.45 0.39 20.82
N SER A 105 -17.86 1.41 20.09
CA SER A 105 -19.15 1.47 19.39
C SER A 105 -19.04 1.23 17.89
N ASN A 106 -17.82 1.14 17.35
CA ASN A 106 -17.53 1.09 15.92
C ASN A 106 -18.19 2.25 15.13
N THR A 107 -18.08 3.48 15.65
CA THR A 107 -18.71 4.68 15.06
C THR A 107 -17.71 5.82 14.91
N GLY A 108 -18.00 6.79 14.02
CA GLY A 108 -17.18 7.99 13.82
C GLY A 108 -16.14 7.86 12.71
N ALA A 109 -15.92 6.65 12.18
CA ALA A 109 -15.13 6.48 10.98
C ALA A 109 -15.88 7.04 9.75
N THR A 110 -15.15 7.74 8.87
CA THR A 110 -15.64 8.15 7.56
C THR A 110 -14.81 7.47 6.48
N ILE A 111 -15.47 6.74 5.59
CA ILE A 111 -14.83 6.00 4.50
C ILE A 111 -15.45 6.48 3.19
N SER A 112 -14.61 6.83 2.22
CA SER A 112 -15.07 7.28 0.91
C SER A 112 -14.12 6.84 -0.20
N LEU A 113 -14.66 6.62 -1.39
CA LEU A 113 -13.86 6.44 -2.60
C LEU A 113 -13.09 7.75 -2.86
N LEU A 114 -11.77 7.68 -2.92
CA LEU A 114 -10.93 8.82 -3.32
C LEU A 114 -10.84 8.89 -4.84
N THR A 115 -10.45 7.78 -5.48
CA THR A 115 -10.28 7.73 -6.93
C THR A 115 -10.35 6.29 -7.44
N ALA A 116 -10.86 6.12 -8.66
CA ALA A 116 -10.84 4.86 -9.38
C ALA A 116 -9.71 4.90 -10.43
N LEU A 117 -8.99 3.80 -10.60
CA LEU A 117 -7.89 3.65 -11.55
C LEU A 117 -8.20 2.52 -12.55
N PRO A 118 -9.14 2.73 -13.49
CA PRO A 118 -9.53 1.70 -14.46
C PRO A 118 -8.43 1.35 -15.47
N SER A 119 -7.36 2.15 -15.54
CA SER A 119 -6.18 1.88 -16.36
C SER A 119 -5.06 1.16 -15.58
N ALA A 120 -5.24 0.90 -14.29
CA ALA A 120 -4.24 0.17 -13.50
C ALA A 120 -4.32 -1.35 -13.77
N GLY A 121 -3.16 -2.00 -13.68
CA GLY A 121 -3.02 -3.42 -13.90
C GLY A 121 -3.20 -4.22 -12.61
N LEU A 122 -2.24 -4.12 -11.69
CA LEU A 122 -2.32 -4.66 -10.32
C LEU A 122 -1.70 -3.62 -9.39
N LEU A 123 -2.53 -2.79 -8.74
CA LEU A 123 -2.00 -1.89 -7.72
C LEU A 123 -1.63 -2.71 -6.48
N ASN A 124 -0.41 -2.55 -5.96
CA ASN A 124 0.09 -3.37 -4.85
C ASN A 124 0.54 -2.49 -3.68
N GLY A 125 1.83 -2.15 -3.56
CA GLY A 125 2.31 -1.23 -2.53
C GLY A 125 1.72 0.18 -2.65
N LEU A 126 1.43 0.81 -1.50
CA LEU A 126 0.96 2.19 -1.38
C LEU A 126 1.78 2.93 -0.33
N THR A 127 2.32 4.10 -0.67
CA THR A 127 3.06 4.95 0.27
C THR A 127 2.69 6.41 0.12
N THR A 128 2.89 7.19 1.17
CA THR A 128 2.78 8.65 1.11
C THR A 128 4.08 9.24 0.55
N LEU A 129 3.98 10.04 -0.52
CA LEU A 129 5.10 10.82 -1.07
C LEU A 129 5.32 12.11 -0.27
N SER A 130 4.22 12.82 -0.02
CA SER A 130 4.22 14.06 0.75
C SER A 130 2.86 14.23 1.42
N ALA A 131 2.86 14.18 2.75
CA ALA A 131 1.66 14.45 3.54
C ALA A 131 1.19 15.90 3.39
N GLU A 132 2.14 16.85 3.39
CA GLU A 132 1.87 18.29 3.24
C GLU A 132 1.16 18.60 1.91
N LEU A 133 1.59 17.95 0.82
CA LEU A 133 1.00 18.16 -0.50
C LEU A 133 -0.19 17.23 -0.79
N GLY A 134 -0.48 16.28 0.10
CA GLY A 134 -1.52 15.26 -0.12
C GLY A 134 -1.21 14.37 -1.32
N LEU A 135 0.02 13.85 -1.41
CA LEU A 135 0.47 13.03 -2.53
C LEU A 135 0.80 11.60 -2.09
N LEU A 136 0.24 10.62 -2.79
CA LEU A 136 0.49 9.19 -2.61
C LEU A 136 1.16 8.60 -3.85
N LEU A 137 1.92 7.52 -3.65
CA LEU A 137 2.43 6.65 -4.71
C LEU A 137 1.81 5.27 -4.59
N ALA A 138 1.34 4.70 -5.70
CA ALA A 138 0.90 3.32 -5.79
C ALA A 138 1.73 2.57 -6.86
N ALA A 139 2.27 1.40 -6.50
CA ALA A 139 2.97 0.54 -7.45
C ALA A 139 1.99 -0.25 -8.31
N ASP A 140 2.19 -0.30 -9.63
CA ASP A 140 1.43 -1.12 -10.58
C ASP A 140 2.30 -2.29 -11.08
N SER A 141 2.10 -3.46 -10.48
CA SER A 141 2.94 -4.64 -10.71
C SER A 141 2.84 -5.21 -12.13
N ILE A 142 1.75 -4.96 -12.85
CA ILE A 142 1.56 -5.47 -14.21
C ILE A 142 2.12 -4.49 -15.23
N HIS A 143 1.88 -3.19 -15.04
CA HIS A 143 2.34 -2.17 -15.98
C HIS A 143 3.73 -1.62 -15.68
N GLY A 144 4.40 -2.08 -14.62
CA GLY A 144 5.74 -1.64 -14.26
C GLY A 144 5.80 -0.14 -14.05
N ALA A 145 4.86 0.40 -13.28
CA ALA A 145 4.70 1.84 -13.13
C ALA A 145 4.47 2.24 -11.66
N ILE A 146 4.74 3.50 -11.35
CA ILE A 146 4.30 4.14 -10.12
C ILE A 146 3.27 5.20 -10.48
N TRP A 147 2.08 5.10 -9.90
CA TRP A 147 1.02 6.10 -9.99
C TRP A 147 1.21 7.18 -8.93
N LEU A 148 1.09 8.45 -9.31
CA LEU A 148 0.90 9.57 -8.39
C LEU A 148 -0.60 9.81 -8.19
N ILE A 149 -1.05 9.91 -6.95
CA ILE A 149 -2.43 10.21 -6.59
C ILE A 149 -2.47 11.43 -5.66
N ASN A 150 -3.34 12.40 -5.98
CA ASN A 150 -3.61 13.54 -5.12
C ASN A 150 -4.82 13.28 -4.23
N THR A 151 -4.67 13.39 -2.91
CA THR A 151 -5.70 13.07 -1.92
C THR A 151 -6.79 14.13 -1.80
N SER A 152 -6.52 15.35 -2.25
CA SER A 152 -7.47 16.47 -2.18
C SER A 152 -8.38 16.52 -3.41
N THR A 153 -7.85 16.18 -4.58
CA THR A 153 -8.58 16.26 -5.85
C THR A 153 -9.03 14.90 -6.39
N GLY A 154 -8.42 13.80 -5.91
CA GLY A 154 -8.62 12.46 -6.47
C GLY A 154 -7.97 12.24 -7.85
N THR A 155 -7.20 13.21 -8.36
CA THR A 155 -6.52 13.07 -9.66
C THR A 155 -5.39 12.06 -9.56
N SER A 156 -5.27 11.20 -10.57
CA SER A 156 -4.20 10.20 -10.67
C SER A 156 -3.52 10.25 -12.05
N SER A 157 -2.22 9.95 -12.07
CA SER A 157 -1.43 9.84 -13.30
C SER A 157 -0.23 8.92 -13.09
N VAL A 158 0.28 8.31 -14.15
CA VAL A 158 1.58 7.62 -14.09
C VAL A 158 2.67 8.66 -13.82
N LEU A 159 3.46 8.43 -12.76
CA LEU A 159 4.57 9.29 -12.36
C LEU A 159 5.89 8.80 -12.95
N LEU A 160 6.18 7.51 -12.76
CA LEU A 160 7.40 6.83 -13.18
C LEU A 160 7.06 5.52 -13.87
N GLN A 161 7.89 5.15 -14.83
CA GLN A 161 7.84 3.87 -15.51
C GLN A 161 9.24 3.53 -16.00
N GLU A 162 10.00 2.85 -15.14
CA GLU A 162 11.40 2.49 -15.39
C GLU A 162 11.49 1.00 -15.81
N PRO A 163 12.49 0.60 -16.62
CA PRO A 163 12.67 -0.79 -17.02
C PRO A 163 12.70 -1.78 -15.86
N GLU A 164 13.29 -1.40 -14.73
CA GLU A 164 13.42 -2.20 -13.51
C GLU A 164 12.07 -2.48 -12.82
N MET A 165 11.00 -1.75 -13.17
CA MET A 165 9.68 -1.92 -12.60
C MET A 165 8.85 -3.01 -13.30
N PHE A 166 9.21 -3.37 -14.54
CA PHE A 166 8.42 -4.34 -15.30
C PHE A 166 8.67 -5.79 -14.85
N PRO A 167 7.65 -6.65 -14.87
CA PRO A 167 7.88 -8.09 -14.83
C PRO A 167 8.52 -8.55 -16.15
N PRO A 168 9.41 -9.56 -16.15
CA PRO A 168 9.89 -10.19 -17.37
C PRO A 168 8.73 -10.81 -18.16
N LEU A 169 8.75 -10.67 -19.49
CA LEU A 169 7.70 -11.16 -20.41
C LEU A 169 7.30 -12.63 -20.20
N ASN A 170 8.26 -13.47 -19.81
CA ASN A 170 8.06 -14.92 -19.63
C ASN A 170 8.09 -15.34 -18.15
N SER A 171 7.82 -14.43 -17.22
CA SER A 171 7.78 -14.78 -15.80
C SER A 171 6.62 -15.73 -15.50
N THR A 172 6.89 -16.78 -14.72
CA THR A 172 5.85 -17.67 -14.19
C THR A 172 4.95 -16.97 -13.16
N LEU A 173 5.47 -15.91 -12.53
CA LEU A 173 4.75 -15.02 -11.62
C LEU A 173 4.98 -13.57 -12.09
N PRO A 174 4.12 -13.00 -12.95
CA PRO A 174 4.36 -11.70 -13.59
C PRO A 174 4.01 -10.52 -12.66
N ILE A 175 4.50 -10.55 -11.42
CA ILE A 175 4.37 -9.46 -10.46
C ILE A 175 5.66 -8.63 -10.51
N GLY A 176 5.64 -7.50 -11.21
CA GLY A 176 6.78 -6.59 -11.34
C GLY A 176 7.03 -5.78 -10.07
N ILE A 177 7.07 -4.45 -10.20
CA ILE A 177 7.16 -3.54 -9.06
C ILE A 177 6.08 -3.89 -8.02
N ASN A 178 6.47 -4.00 -6.76
CA ASN A 178 5.57 -4.45 -5.71
C ASN A 178 5.52 -3.46 -4.54
N GLY A 179 6.21 -3.71 -3.44
CA GLY A 179 6.40 -2.73 -2.39
C GLY A 179 7.02 -1.43 -2.94
N VAL A 180 6.54 -0.29 -2.45
CA VAL A 180 7.09 1.04 -2.73
C VAL A 180 7.10 1.84 -1.43
N HIS A 181 8.19 2.53 -1.15
CA HIS A 181 8.32 3.37 0.04
C HIS A 181 9.15 4.62 -0.24
N VAL A 182 8.81 5.71 0.43
CA VAL A 182 9.55 6.97 0.37
C VAL A 182 10.14 7.24 1.76
N LEU A 183 11.43 7.61 1.83
CA LEU A 183 11.97 8.18 3.07
C LEU A 183 11.73 9.69 3.07
N PRO A 184 11.25 10.28 4.18
CA PRO A 184 11.19 11.72 4.32
C PRO A 184 12.54 12.35 4.00
N SER A 185 12.53 13.51 3.34
CA SER A 185 13.78 14.20 3.05
C SER A 185 14.45 14.66 4.35
N LEU A 186 15.58 14.05 4.70
CA LEU A 186 16.45 14.50 5.80
C LEU A 186 17.06 15.90 5.55
N LYS A 187 16.93 16.44 4.33
CA LYS A 187 17.53 17.71 3.91
C LYS A 187 16.44 18.66 3.45
N HIS A 188 16.56 19.95 3.79
CA HIS A 188 15.64 21.02 3.37
C HIS A 188 15.65 21.32 1.85
N ASN A 189 16.08 20.38 1.00
CA ASN A 189 16.31 20.59 -0.43
C ASN A 189 15.21 19.98 -1.32
N ASN A 190 14.05 19.59 -0.78
CA ASN A 190 12.92 19.00 -1.52
C ASN A 190 13.31 17.79 -2.38
N THR A 191 14.27 16.97 -1.95
CA THR A 191 14.65 15.72 -2.63
C THR A 191 14.41 14.51 -1.73
N THR A 192 13.92 13.41 -2.29
CA THR A 192 13.73 12.15 -1.58
C THR A 192 14.32 10.98 -2.38
N GLN A 193 14.26 9.78 -1.83
CA GLN A 193 14.54 8.52 -2.49
C GLN A 193 13.24 7.71 -2.52
N ILE A 194 12.84 7.26 -3.70
CA ILE A 194 11.76 6.29 -3.84
C ILE A 194 12.41 4.91 -3.90
N TYR A 195 12.11 4.06 -2.93
CA TYR A 195 12.52 2.67 -2.88
C TYR A 195 11.42 1.78 -3.40
N PHE A 196 11.78 0.72 -4.11
CA PHE A 196 10.80 -0.26 -4.59
C PHE A 196 11.42 -1.65 -4.78
N SER A 197 10.60 -2.67 -4.59
CA SER A 197 10.94 -4.06 -4.93
C SER A 197 10.39 -4.42 -6.30
N ASN A 198 10.98 -5.44 -6.94
CA ASN A 198 10.35 -6.14 -8.06
C ASN A 198 10.36 -7.65 -7.75
N THR A 199 9.16 -8.22 -7.60
CA THR A 199 8.99 -9.60 -7.15
C THR A 199 9.45 -10.59 -8.21
N ALA A 200 9.07 -10.38 -9.48
CA ALA A 200 9.36 -11.28 -10.59
C ALA A 200 10.86 -11.34 -10.91
N THR A 201 11.59 -10.25 -10.71
CA THR A 201 13.05 -10.22 -10.91
C THR A 201 13.84 -10.46 -9.62
N SER A 202 13.17 -10.53 -8.47
CA SER A 202 13.80 -10.69 -7.15
C SER A 202 14.87 -9.61 -6.88
N THR A 203 14.51 -8.36 -7.11
CA THR A 203 15.41 -7.21 -6.98
C THR A 203 14.82 -6.10 -6.11
N PHE A 204 15.68 -5.27 -5.55
CA PHE A 204 15.34 -4.10 -4.75
C PHE A 204 16.13 -2.88 -5.23
N HIS A 205 15.43 -1.76 -5.41
CA HIS A 205 15.97 -0.57 -6.08
C HIS A 205 15.67 0.69 -5.29
N ARG A 206 16.39 1.76 -5.64
CA ARG A 206 16.02 3.14 -5.32
C ARG A 206 16.17 4.06 -6.53
N ILE A 207 15.42 5.15 -6.54
CA ILE A 207 15.57 6.24 -7.51
C ILE A 207 15.52 7.60 -6.78
N PRO A 208 16.53 8.47 -6.96
CA PRO A 208 16.52 9.79 -6.34
C PRO A 208 15.51 10.70 -7.05
N PHE A 209 14.70 11.42 -6.28
CA PHE A 209 13.51 12.11 -6.78
C PHE A 209 13.40 13.54 -6.23
N SER A 210 12.97 14.49 -7.05
CA SER A 210 12.74 15.89 -6.67
C SER A 210 11.25 16.16 -6.49
N LEU A 211 10.85 16.59 -5.30
CA LEU A 211 9.47 16.99 -4.97
C LEU A 211 9.10 18.34 -5.60
N THR A 212 10.09 19.16 -5.98
CA THR A 212 9.86 20.45 -6.64
C THR A 212 9.49 20.28 -8.11
N THR A 213 10.23 19.42 -8.81
CA THR A 213 10.03 19.19 -10.26
C THR A 213 9.13 18.00 -10.54
N MET A 214 8.86 17.16 -9.53
CA MET A 214 8.16 15.89 -9.65
C MET A 214 8.82 14.97 -10.68
N GLN A 215 10.16 14.86 -10.64
CA GLN A 215 10.97 14.09 -11.58
C GLN A 215 12.14 13.39 -10.88
N PRO A 216 12.66 12.27 -11.43
CA PRO A 216 13.94 11.71 -11.03
C PRO A 216 15.08 12.71 -11.18
N THR A 217 16.05 12.64 -10.28
CA THR A 217 17.28 13.46 -10.29
C THR A 217 18.52 12.65 -10.64
N GLY A 218 18.34 11.36 -10.94
CA GLY A 218 19.38 10.38 -11.28
C GLY A 218 18.74 9.07 -11.72
N ALA A 219 19.58 8.12 -12.11
CA ALA A 219 19.14 6.80 -12.55
C ALA A 219 18.64 5.92 -11.38
N THR A 220 17.85 4.91 -11.72
CA THR A 220 17.54 3.79 -10.83
C THR A 220 18.82 3.05 -10.45
N GLU A 221 18.98 2.75 -9.17
CA GLU A 221 20.08 1.96 -8.62
C GLU A 221 19.53 0.67 -8.01
N THR A 222 20.04 -0.47 -8.47
CA THR A 222 19.77 -1.77 -7.84
C THR A 222 20.63 -1.92 -6.59
N LEU A 223 19.97 -2.00 -5.43
CA LEU A 223 20.62 -2.13 -4.13
C LEU A 223 20.86 -3.59 -3.76
N PHE A 224 19.96 -4.47 -4.17
CA PHE A 224 20.00 -5.87 -3.79
C PHE A 224 19.34 -6.77 -4.86
N THR A 225 19.84 -8.00 -5.00
CA THR A 225 19.29 -9.04 -5.89
C THR A 225 19.25 -10.41 -5.20
N GLY A 226 18.28 -11.25 -5.54
CA GLY A 226 18.18 -12.64 -5.08
C GLY A 226 17.06 -12.95 -4.07
N TYR A 227 16.22 -11.97 -3.71
CA TYR A 227 15.02 -12.18 -2.89
C TYR A 227 13.80 -11.59 -3.57
N ALA A 228 12.74 -12.39 -3.67
CA ALA A 228 11.42 -11.91 -4.04
C ALA A 228 10.82 -11.18 -2.84
N ILE A 229 10.80 -9.85 -2.93
CA ILE A 229 10.24 -8.98 -1.89
C ILE A 229 8.83 -8.59 -2.35
N ASP A 230 7.85 -8.89 -1.51
CA ASP A 230 6.48 -8.39 -1.63
C ASP A 230 6.48 -6.95 -1.08
N ASP A 231 6.34 -6.80 0.23
CA ASP A 231 6.45 -5.55 0.97
C ASP A 231 7.76 -5.41 1.75
N PHE A 232 8.06 -4.17 2.15
CA PHE A 232 9.18 -3.84 3.03
C PHE A 232 8.89 -2.56 3.82
N ALA A 233 9.54 -2.41 4.97
CA ALA A 233 9.63 -1.16 5.71
C ALA A 233 11.07 -0.67 5.67
N ILE A 234 11.25 0.64 5.67
CA ILE A 234 12.56 1.30 5.77
C ILE A 234 12.49 2.34 6.89
N ASP A 235 13.49 2.32 7.76
CA ASP A 235 13.74 3.32 8.79
C ASP A 235 14.96 4.18 8.43
N GLU A 236 15.15 5.26 9.19
CA GLU A 236 16.29 6.17 9.09
C GLU A 236 17.52 5.68 9.86
#